data_AF-A0A351YUL1-F1
#
_entry.id   AF-A0A351YUL1-F1
#
_cell.length_a   1.000
_cell.length_b   1.000
_cell.length_c   1.000
_cell.angle_alpha   90.00
_cell.angle_beta   90.00
_cell.angle_gamma   90.00
#
_symmetry.space_group_name_H-M   'P 1'
#
loop_
_entity.id
_entity.type
_entity.pdbx_description
1 polymer ?
#
loop_
_entity_poly.entity_id
_entity_poly.type
_entity_poly.pdbx_seq_one_letter_code
_entity_poly.pdbx_strand_id
1 'polypeptide(L)'
;MKQNAEATEKSESPKIGSGLSSSQVSSNHRLNGDYTQGFYNFYVSESDKHAKPEGFAAASTTSKGKKPVIDKTSELYAQSKELENYMVKMMLSSARKTIQKSELFGKNDYARDMYEDMMYDNYAESLTKNSHFGLADQIYIELSGQRG
;
A
#
# COMPACT_ATOMS: atom_id res chain seq x y z
N MET A 1 45.36 -26.31 34.61
CA MET A 1 45.88 -24.92 34.48
C MET A 1 45.70 -24.53 33.02
N LYS A 2 44.62 -23.79 32.69
CA LYS A 2 44.62 -22.33 32.40
C LYS A 2 45.62 -21.99 31.28
N GLN A 3 45.19 -21.79 30.03
CA GLN A 3 44.49 -20.62 29.42
C GLN A 3 45.48 -19.80 28.57
N ASN A 4 45.09 -19.50 27.33
CA ASN A 4 45.33 -18.26 26.55
C ASN A 4 45.85 -18.49 25.11
N ALA A 5 44.91 -18.60 24.17
CA ALA A 5 45.09 -18.08 22.83
C ALA A 5 43.94 -17.07 22.61
N GLU A 6 44.33 -15.81 22.53
CA GLU A 6 43.49 -14.63 22.40
C GLU A 6 42.87 -14.60 21.00
N ALA A 7 41.58 -14.95 20.90
CA ALA A 7 40.80 -14.72 19.69
C ALA A 7 40.25 -13.30 19.76
N THR A 8 40.81 -12.40 18.95
CA THR A 8 40.26 -11.09 18.64
C THR A 8 38.85 -11.25 18.05
N GLU A 9 37.84 -11.05 18.87
CA GLU A 9 36.45 -10.93 18.47
C GLU A 9 36.26 -9.54 17.83
N LYS A 10 36.41 -9.49 16.50
CA LYS A 10 36.08 -8.32 15.71
C LYS A 10 34.55 -8.18 15.72
N SER A 11 34.04 -7.38 16.65
CA SER A 11 32.62 -7.00 16.71
C SER A 11 32.24 -6.30 15.41
N GLU A 12 31.64 -7.04 14.49
CA GLU A 12 31.06 -6.52 13.27
C GLU A 12 29.75 -5.81 13.64
N SER A 13 29.82 -4.49 13.76
CA SER A 13 28.65 -3.64 13.95
C SER A 13 27.62 -3.91 12.84
N PRO A 14 26.32 -4.06 13.16
CA PRO A 14 25.30 -4.22 12.13
C PRO A 14 25.32 -2.95 11.27
N LYS A 15 25.65 -3.09 9.99
CA LYS A 15 25.64 -1.98 9.03
C LYS A 15 24.19 -1.53 8.86
N ILE A 16 23.82 -0.49 9.59
CA ILE A 16 22.58 0.26 9.36
C ILE A 16 22.64 0.73 7.90
N GLY A 17 21.69 0.24 7.11
CA GLY A 17 21.73 0.23 5.65
C GLY A 17 22.09 1.58 5.04
N SER A 18 22.96 1.52 4.02
CA SER A 18 23.22 2.61 3.09
C SER A 18 21.93 3.31 2.67
N GLY A 19 21.94 4.64 2.62
CA GLY A 19 20.79 5.47 2.26
C GLY A 19 20.06 5.00 1.00
N LEU A 20 18.75 5.24 0.97
CA LEU A 20 17.85 4.85 -0.10
C LEU A 20 18.32 5.46 -1.43
N SER A 21 18.81 4.62 -2.35
CA SER A 21 19.05 5.06 -3.72
C SER A 21 17.73 5.07 -4.49
N SER A 22 17.44 6.15 -5.22
CA SER A 22 16.26 6.27 -6.09
C SER A 22 16.16 5.12 -7.09
N SER A 23 17.29 4.55 -7.51
CA SER A 23 17.35 3.39 -8.41
C SER A 23 16.74 2.12 -7.79
N GLN A 24 16.85 1.93 -6.47
CA GLN A 24 16.30 0.78 -5.77
C GLN A 24 14.78 0.91 -5.55
N VAL A 25 14.30 2.14 -5.37
CA VAL A 25 12.87 2.44 -5.30
C VAL A 25 12.22 2.25 -6.67
N SER A 26 12.90 2.63 -7.74
CA SER A 26 12.39 2.48 -9.12
C SER A 26 12.29 1.03 -9.59
N SER A 27 13.11 0.10 -9.07
CA SER A 27 13.10 -1.29 -9.54
C SER A 27 12.05 -2.15 -8.85
N ASN A 28 11.82 -1.89 -7.56
CA ASN A 28 10.96 -2.73 -6.72
C ASN A 28 9.67 -2.01 -6.33
N HIS A 29 9.51 -0.74 -6.73
CA HIS A 29 8.37 0.15 -6.44
C HIS A 29 8.00 0.26 -4.95
N ARG A 30 8.91 -0.15 -4.08
CA ARG A 30 8.70 -0.28 -2.64
C ARG A 30 9.82 0.37 -1.87
N LEU A 31 9.49 0.90 -0.70
CA LEU A 31 10.45 1.47 0.25
C LEU A 31 10.96 0.38 1.19
N ASN A 32 12.18 0.54 1.69
CA ASN A 32 12.67 -0.33 2.76
C ASN A 32 11.75 -0.19 3.99
N GLY A 33 11.30 -1.33 4.52
CA GLY A 33 10.35 -1.35 5.62
C GLY A 33 8.89 -1.21 5.21
N ASP A 34 8.57 -1.27 3.92
CA ASP A 34 7.19 -1.45 3.46
C ASP A 34 6.72 -2.88 3.73
N TYR A 35 5.71 -3.05 4.58
CA TYR A 35 5.21 -4.35 5.05
C TYR A 35 4.05 -4.90 4.23
N THR A 36 3.48 -4.10 3.33
CA THR A 36 2.34 -4.48 2.49
C THR A 36 2.81 -5.29 1.28
N GLN A 37 1.94 -6.10 0.65
CA GLN A 37 2.31 -6.83 -0.59
C GLN A 37 2.23 -5.92 -1.83
N GLY A 38 1.62 -4.75 -1.71
CA GLY A 38 1.39 -3.79 -2.79
C GLY A 38 0.38 -4.27 -3.84
N PHE A 39 0.19 -3.48 -4.90
CA PHE A 39 -0.75 -3.78 -6.00
C PHE A 39 -0.09 -4.06 -7.35
N TYR A 40 1.24 -4.00 -7.45
CA TYR A 40 1.96 -4.36 -8.66
C TYR A 40 1.80 -5.85 -8.99
N ASN A 41 1.57 -6.16 -10.26
CA ASN A 41 1.30 -7.52 -10.76
C ASN A 41 0.12 -8.24 -10.08
N PHE A 42 -0.78 -7.52 -9.41
CA PHE A 42 -1.99 -8.12 -8.86
C PHE A 42 -2.96 -8.57 -9.97
N TYR A 43 -3.01 -7.82 -11.06
CA TYR A 43 -3.73 -8.15 -12.28
C TYR A 43 -2.76 -8.60 -13.37
N VAL A 44 -3.00 -9.77 -13.95
CA VAL A 44 -2.09 -10.39 -14.93
C VAL A 44 -2.83 -10.99 -16.13
N SER A 45 -4.17 -11.05 -16.10
CA SER A 45 -4.93 -11.68 -17.17
C SER A 45 -5.21 -10.70 -18.31
N GLU A 46 -5.37 -11.20 -19.54
CA GLU A 46 -5.75 -10.35 -20.67
C GLU A 46 -7.14 -9.73 -20.50
N SER A 47 -8.04 -10.38 -19.74
CA SER A 47 -9.33 -9.79 -19.37
C SER A 47 -9.20 -8.54 -18.50
N ASP A 48 -8.12 -8.41 -17.74
CA ASP A 48 -7.90 -7.28 -16.84
C ASP A 48 -7.56 -5.98 -17.61
N LYS A 49 -7.07 -6.09 -18.84
CA LYS A 49 -6.75 -4.94 -19.71
C LYS A 49 -7.98 -4.21 -20.22
N HIS A 50 -9.13 -4.86 -20.20
CA HIS A 50 -10.39 -4.35 -20.73
C HIS A 50 -11.48 -4.37 -19.67
N ALA A 51 -11.11 -4.11 -18.42
CA ALA A 51 -12.07 -4.09 -17.34
C ALA A 51 -13.03 -2.90 -17.46
N LYS A 52 -14.27 -3.14 -17.04
CA LYS A 52 -15.26 -2.08 -16.89
C LYS A 52 -15.08 -1.42 -15.52
N PRO A 53 -15.41 -0.13 -15.39
CA PRO A 53 -15.40 0.54 -14.10
C PRO A 53 -16.39 -0.11 -13.13
N GLU A 54 -15.99 -0.23 -11.88
CA GLU A 54 -16.77 -0.83 -10.80
C GLU A 54 -17.01 0.18 -9.66
N GLY A 55 -17.89 -0.17 -8.71
CA GLY A 55 -18.18 0.67 -7.55
C GLY A 55 -18.62 2.10 -7.91
N PHE A 56 -18.03 3.10 -7.25
CA PHE A 56 -18.27 4.51 -7.52
C PHE A 56 -17.88 4.94 -8.94
N ALA A 57 -17.03 4.19 -9.64
CA ALA A 57 -16.69 4.45 -11.03
C ALA A 57 -17.67 3.84 -12.04
N ALA A 58 -18.58 2.96 -11.63
CA ALA A 58 -19.48 2.26 -12.54
C ALA A 58 -20.35 3.22 -13.38
N ALA A 59 -20.70 4.39 -12.83
CA ALA A 59 -21.45 5.43 -13.52
C ALA A 59 -20.58 6.32 -14.42
N SER A 60 -19.25 6.21 -14.37
CA SER A 60 -18.33 7.08 -15.10
C SER A 60 -18.50 6.97 -16.61
N THR A 61 -18.28 8.09 -17.29
CA THR A 61 -18.33 8.23 -18.75
C THR A 61 -17.12 9.00 -19.23
N THR A 62 -16.60 8.60 -20.38
CA THR A 62 -15.59 9.35 -21.12
C THR A 62 -16.17 10.65 -21.68
N SER A 63 -15.30 11.55 -22.14
CA SER A 63 -15.66 12.81 -22.81
C SER A 63 -16.53 12.61 -24.06
N LYS A 64 -16.48 11.40 -24.67
CA LYS A 64 -17.30 10.99 -25.82
C LYS A 64 -18.60 10.29 -25.43
N GLY A 65 -18.99 10.32 -24.14
CA GLY A 65 -20.21 9.70 -23.62
C GLY A 65 -20.19 8.17 -23.58
N LYS A 66 -19.03 7.53 -23.83
CA LYS A 66 -18.86 6.07 -23.76
C LYS A 66 -18.41 5.63 -22.37
N LYS A 67 -18.67 4.37 -22.00
CA LYS A 67 -18.07 3.78 -20.80
C LYS A 67 -16.54 3.73 -20.94
N PRO A 68 -15.78 4.21 -19.94
CA PRO A 68 -14.32 4.12 -19.98
C PRO A 68 -13.86 2.67 -19.88
N VAL A 69 -12.67 2.41 -20.41
CA VAL A 69 -12.03 1.09 -20.37
C VAL A 69 -10.81 1.21 -19.47
N ILE A 70 -10.70 0.31 -18.50
CA ILE A 70 -9.64 0.32 -17.51
C ILE A 70 -8.66 -0.80 -17.82
N ASP A 71 -7.40 -0.43 -18.03
CA ASP A 71 -6.31 -1.40 -18.06
C ASP A 71 -5.79 -1.61 -16.63
N LYS A 72 -6.31 -2.64 -15.96
CA LYS A 72 -5.92 -2.97 -14.58
C LYS A 72 -4.50 -3.52 -14.48
N THR A 73 -3.89 -3.94 -15.60
CA THR A 73 -2.50 -4.44 -15.64
C THR A 73 -1.47 -3.32 -15.75
N SER A 74 -1.92 -2.10 -16.05
CA SER A 74 -1.05 -0.95 -16.21
C SER A 74 -0.42 -0.46 -14.90
N GLU A 75 0.78 0.10 -14.98
CA GLU A 75 1.44 0.76 -13.85
C GLU A 75 0.61 1.93 -13.29
N LEU A 76 -0.06 2.67 -14.17
CA LEU A 76 -0.95 3.75 -13.76
C LEU A 76 -2.08 3.24 -12.86
N TYR A 77 -2.65 2.08 -13.18
CA TYR A 77 -3.70 1.48 -12.37
C TYR A 77 -3.15 0.95 -11.04
N ALA A 78 -1.97 0.31 -11.04
CA ALA A 78 -1.31 -0.11 -9.80
C ALA A 78 -1.11 1.08 -8.85
N GLN A 79 -0.61 2.21 -9.37
CA GLN A 79 -0.47 3.45 -8.60
C GLN A 79 -1.80 4.04 -8.14
N SER A 80 -2.84 3.93 -8.97
CA SER A 80 -4.20 4.35 -8.59
C SER A 80 -4.77 3.49 -7.45
N LYS A 81 -4.44 2.19 -7.41
CA LYS A 81 -4.79 1.27 -6.31
C LYS A 81 -4.00 1.57 -5.03
N GLU A 82 -2.72 1.92 -5.12
CA GLU A 82 -1.94 2.37 -3.96
C GLU A 82 -2.57 3.64 -3.33
N LEU A 83 -3.04 4.58 -4.17
CA LEU A 83 -3.72 5.78 -3.67
C LEU A 83 -5.06 5.45 -3.00
N GLU A 84 -5.87 4.55 -3.57
CA GLU A 84 -7.08 4.05 -2.93
C GLU A 84 -6.77 3.40 -1.57
N ASN A 85 -5.72 2.59 -1.50
CA ASN A 85 -5.26 1.96 -0.26
C ASN A 85 -4.93 2.98 0.83
N TYR A 86 -4.21 4.04 0.46
CA TYR A 86 -3.90 5.12 1.37
C TYR A 86 -5.18 5.82 1.88
N MET A 87 -6.15 6.07 0.99
CA MET A 87 -7.45 6.64 1.40
C MET A 87 -8.21 5.72 2.34
N VAL A 88 -8.24 4.41 2.07
CA VAL A 88 -8.87 3.40 2.94
C VAL A 88 -8.17 3.38 4.30
N LYS A 89 -6.83 3.43 4.35
CA LYS A 89 -6.06 3.55 5.59
C LYS A 89 -6.46 4.81 6.38
N MET A 90 -6.63 5.96 5.72
CA MET A 90 -7.09 7.19 6.38
C MET A 90 -8.50 7.04 6.97
N MET A 91 -9.43 6.41 6.23
CA MET A 91 -10.78 6.14 6.70
C MET A 91 -10.79 5.22 7.93
N LEU A 92 -10.03 4.12 7.86
CA LEU A 92 -9.86 3.14 8.92
C LEU A 92 -9.22 3.73 10.17
N SER A 93 -8.19 4.57 9.98
CA SER A 93 -7.56 5.34 11.06
C SER A 93 -8.55 6.31 11.71
N SER A 94 -9.42 6.94 10.92
CA SER A 94 -10.46 7.83 11.44
C SER A 94 -11.51 7.06 12.23
N ALA A 95 -11.93 5.89 11.74
CA ALA A 95 -12.84 5.00 12.47
C ALA A 95 -12.24 4.50 13.80
N ARG A 96 -10.95 4.13 13.80
CA ARG A 96 -10.21 3.76 15.03
C ARG A 96 -10.26 4.87 16.06
N LYS A 97 -10.04 6.12 15.65
CA LYS A 97 -10.07 7.29 16.55
C LYS A 97 -11.43 7.54 17.20
N THR A 98 -12.52 7.07 16.59
CA THR A 98 -13.88 7.18 17.16
C THR A 98 -14.16 6.12 18.22
N ILE A 99 -13.39 5.03 18.28
CA ILE A 99 -13.49 4.04 19.35
C ILE A 99 -12.94 4.68 20.63
N GLN A 100 -13.80 4.87 21.64
CA GLN A 100 -13.36 5.47 22.90
C GLN A 100 -12.25 4.63 23.53
N LYS A 101 -11.04 5.19 23.58
CA LYS A 101 -9.92 4.61 24.35
C LYS A 101 -10.26 4.79 25.83
N SER A 102 -10.90 3.80 26.44
CA SER A 102 -11.08 3.78 27.88
C SER A 102 -9.70 3.80 28.54
N GLU A 103 -9.52 4.64 29.58
CA GLU A 103 -8.25 4.86 30.32
C GLU A 103 -7.65 3.59 30.96
N LEU A 104 -8.22 2.42 30.69
CA LEU A 104 -7.85 1.11 31.18
C LEU A 104 -6.58 0.53 30.50
N PHE A 105 -6.24 1.01 29.30
CA PHE A 105 -5.10 0.52 28.52
C PHE A 105 -3.88 1.42 28.77
N GLY A 106 -3.12 1.08 29.81
CA GLY A 106 -2.02 1.90 30.34
C GLY A 106 -0.88 2.26 29.38
N LYS A 107 0.00 3.14 29.87
CA LYS A 107 1.08 3.93 29.20
C LYS A 107 2.15 3.18 28.37
N ASN A 108 2.01 1.88 28.10
CA ASN A 108 2.94 1.13 27.23
C ASN A 108 2.43 1.07 25.79
N ASP A 109 2.18 2.24 25.20
CA ASP A 109 1.44 2.39 23.93
C ASP A 109 2.33 2.18 22.69
N TYR A 110 3.65 2.37 22.77
CA TYR A 110 4.51 2.40 21.57
C TYR A 110 4.54 1.07 20.79
N ALA A 111 4.80 -0.06 21.46
CA ALA A 111 4.83 -1.36 20.80
C ALA A 111 3.44 -1.77 20.28
N ARG A 112 2.38 -1.35 20.99
CA ARG A 112 1.00 -1.58 20.61
C ARG A 112 0.63 -0.76 19.39
N ASP A 113 0.93 0.53 19.38
CA ASP A 113 0.68 1.44 18.27
C ASP A 113 1.42 1.00 17.02
N MET A 114 2.69 0.57 17.14
CA MET A 114 3.42 -0.01 16.01
C MET A 114 2.73 -1.26 15.45
N TYR A 115 2.33 -2.20 16.32
CA TYR A 115 1.62 -3.39 15.90
C TYR A 115 0.28 -3.05 15.24
N GLU A 116 -0.49 -2.13 15.84
CA GLU A 116 -1.77 -1.69 15.30
C GLU A 116 -1.58 -1.01 13.94
N ASP A 117 -0.59 -0.14 13.79
CA ASP A 117 -0.29 0.52 12.51
C ASP A 117 0.06 -0.50 11.41
N MET A 118 0.94 -1.47 11.71
CA MET A 118 1.26 -2.56 10.78
C MET A 118 0.01 -3.42 10.45
N MET A 119 -0.85 -3.67 11.44
CA MET A 119 -2.08 -4.42 11.24
C MET A 119 -3.08 -3.67 10.36
N TYR A 120 -3.26 -2.37 10.61
CA TYR A 120 -4.17 -1.52 9.85
C TYR A 120 -3.68 -1.30 8.41
N ASP A 121 -2.36 -1.30 8.18
CA ASP A 121 -1.79 -1.28 6.83
C ASP A 121 -2.16 -2.52 6.03
N ASN A 122 -2.01 -3.70 6.64
CA ASN A 122 -2.43 -4.96 6.02
C ASN A 122 -3.95 -5.03 5.82
N TYR A 123 -4.73 -4.50 6.77
CA TYR A 123 -6.19 -4.52 6.64
C TYR A 123 -6.67 -3.55 5.56
N ALA A 124 -6.09 -2.36 5.47
CA ALA A 124 -6.37 -1.42 4.37
C ALA A 124 -6.04 -2.05 3.02
N GLU A 125 -4.91 -2.76 2.91
CA GLU A 125 -4.50 -3.43 1.68
C GLU A 125 -5.50 -4.53 1.30
N SER A 126 -5.87 -5.39 2.25
CA SER A 126 -6.85 -6.45 2.06
C SER A 126 -8.22 -5.89 1.66
N LEU A 127 -8.69 -4.84 2.34
CA LEU A 127 -9.92 -4.15 1.97
C LEU A 127 -9.81 -3.57 0.57
N THR A 128 -8.70 -2.96 0.20
CA THR A 128 -8.53 -2.39 -1.14
C THR A 128 -8.49 -3.46 -2.23
N LYS A 129 -7.93 -4.64 -1.94
CA LYS A 129 -7.92 -5.78 -2.87
C LYS A 129 -9.31 -6.37 -3.09
N ASN A 130 -10.16 -6.40 -2.07
CA ASN A 130 -11.44 -7.13 -2.09
C ASN A 130 -12.67 -6.23 -2.16
N SER A 131 -12.58 -5.01 -1.65
CA SER A 131 -13.66 -4.04 -1.60
C SER A 131 -13.58 -3.22 -2.88
N HIS A 132 -14.42 -3.58 -3.84
CA HIS A 132 -14.57 -2.91 -5.13
C HIS A 132 -15.20 -1.50 -4.95
N PHE A 133 -14.57 -0.62 -4.17
CA PHE A 133 -15.04 0.76 -3.94
C PHE A 133 -15.06 1.56 -5.24
N GLY A 134 -14.11 1.31 -6.14
CA GLY A 134 -14.04 1.98 -7.44
C GLY A 134 -13.41 3.36 -7.37
N LEU A 135 -12.67 3.70 -6.31
CA LEU A 135 -11.92 4.96 -6.24
C LEU A 135 -10.68 4.90 -7.13
N ALA A 136 -9.97 3.77 -7.15
CA ALA A 136 -8.83 3.59 -8.06
C ALA A 136 -9.26 3.68 -9.53
N ASP A 137 -10.44 3.16 -9.86
CA ASP A 137 -11.02 3.29 -11.19
C ASP A 137 -11.29 4.76 -11.55
N GLN A 138 -11.84 5.55 -10.62
CA GLN A 138 -12.04 7.00 -10.83
C GLN A 138 -10.71 7.73 -11.06
N ILE A 139 -9.70 7.44 -10.23
CA ILE A 139 -8.36 8.03 -10.34
C ILE A 139 -7.75 7.67 -11.70
N TYR A 140 -7.80 6.40 -12.09
CA TYR A 140 -7.28 5.94 -13.37
C TYR A 140 -7.96 6.63 -14.55
N ILE A 141 -9.29 6.73 -14.54
CA ILE A 141 -10.05 7.39 -15.63
C ILE A 141 -9.65 8.87 -15.77
N GLU A 142 -9.42 9.55 -14.65
CA GLU A 142 -8.99 10.94 -14.66
C GLU A 142 -7.55 11.09 -15.19
N LEU A 143 -6.62 10.29 -14.66
CA LEU A 143 -5.21 10.39 -15.01
C LEU A 143 -4.89 9.82 -16.40
N SER A 144 -5.70 8.88 -16.91
CA SER A 144 -5.57 8.36 -18.27
C SER A 144 -6.09 9.32 -19.34
N GLY A 145 -6.67 10.46 -18.94
CA GLY A 145 -7.22 11.45 -19.86
C GLY A 145 -8.53 11.02 -20.52
N GLN A 146 -9.17 9.94 -20.05
CA GLN A 146 -10.43 9.45 -20.61
C GLN A 146 -11.62 10.37 -20.29
N ARG A 147 -11.50 11.22 -19.26
CA ARG A 147 -12.52 12.18 -18.81
C ARG A 147 -12.31 13.62 -19.34
N GLY A 148 -11.18 13.88 -20.03
CA GLY A 148 -10.77 15.21 -20.52
C GLY A 148 -11.05 15.48 -21.99
#